data_AF-A0A060CD99-F1
#
_entry.id   AF-A0A060CD99-F1
#
_cell.length_a   1.000
_cell.length_b   1.000
_cell.length_c   1.000
_cell.angle_alpha   90.00
_cell.angle_beta   90.00
_cell.angle_gamma   90.00
#
_symmetry.space_group_name_H-M   'P 1'
#
loop_
_entity.id
_entity.type
_entity.pdbx_description
1 polymer ?
#
loop_
_entity_poly.entity_id
_entity_poly.type
_entity_poly.pdbx_seq_one_letter_code
_entity_poly.pdbx_strand_id
1 'polypeptide(L)'
;CSTITTPRTNWLSRCFTIEYAVWFRAFLPGLARLGLVVPLGGTTLFFRRDVLEELGAWDAWNVTEDADLGLRLARRGYRTELIPTVTCEEANCRPVPWVKQRSRWLKGFAITWAVHMRRPGALLRDFGLRRFIAVQALLLASFSQYLLAPILWSCWL
;
A
#
# COMPACT_ATOMS: atom_id res chain seq x y z
N CYS A 1 -7.35 -9.09 6.66
CA CYS A 1 -8.14 -7.91 7.08
C CYS A 1 -7.58 -7.42 8.41
N SER A 2 -6.68 -6.43 8.38
CA SER A 2 -6.00 -5.98 9.59
C SER A 2 -6.89 -5.09 10.46
N THR A 3 -6.99 -5.37 11.76
CA THR A 3 -7.78 -4.63 12.75
C THR A 3 -6.88 -4.15 13.87
N ILE A 4 -7.16 -2.94 14.37
CA ILE A 4 -6.36 -2.30 15.40
C ILE A 4 -6.87 -2.67 16.78
N THR A 5 -6.00 -3.18 17.65
CA THR A 5 -6.37 -3.66 19.00
C THR A 5 -6.54 -2.54 20.03
N THR A 6 -5.94 -1.36 19.80
CA THR A 6 -5.97 -0.20 20.72
C THR A 6 -6.67 1.05 20.14
N PRO A 7 -7.91 0.96 19.61
CA PRO A 7 -8.52 2.06 18.87
C PRO A 7 -8.90 3.27 19.73
N ARG A 8 -9.09 3.10 21.05
CA ARG A 8 -9.60 4.16 21.96
C ARG A 8 -8.54 4.82 22.85
N THR A 9 -7.27 4.48 22.70
CA THR A 9 -6.22 4.97 23.60
C THR A 9 -6.02 6.48 23.49
N ASN A 10 -6.08 7.04 22.27
CA ASN A 10 -6.03 8.48 22.05
C ASN A 10 -6.64 8.88 20.69
N TRP A 11 -6.66 10.17 20.38
CA TRP A 11 -7.16 10.66 19.09
C TRP A 11 -6.38 10.08 17.90
N LEU A 12 -5.06 9.98 18.00
CA LEU A 12 -4.19 9.40 16.97
C LEU A 12 -4.53 7.92 16.67
N SER A 13 -4.84 7.13 17.70
CA SER A 13 -5.23 5.72 17.53
C SER A 13 -6.56 5.57 16.79
N ARG A 14 -7.49 6.52 16.98
CA ARG A 14 -8.76 6.56 16.25
C ARG A 14 -8.55 6.88 14.78
N CYS A 15 -7.76 7.91 14.46
CA CYS A 15 -7.42 8.26 13.08
C CYS A 15 -6.73 7.09 12.37
N PHE A 16 -5.77 6.45 13.04
CA PHE A 16 -5.07 5.28 12.51
C PHE A 16 -6.01 4.10 12.27
N THR A 17 -6.97 3.87 13.17
CA THR A 17 -8.00 2.82 13.00
C THR A 17 -8.90 3.07 11.79
N ILE A 18 -9.32 4.31 11.57
CA ILE A 18 -10.14 4.68 10.40
C ILE A 18 -9.34 4.49 9.12
N GLU A 19 -8.11 4.98 9.05
CA GLU A 19 -7.23 4.85 7.89
C GLU A 19 -6.99 3.38 7.53
N TYR A 20 -6.66 2.54 8.51
CA TYR A 20 -6.51 1.10 8.30
C TYR A 20 -7.79 0.42 7.85
N ALA A 21 -8.93 0.77 8.46
CA ALA A 21 -10.21 0.21 8.07
C ALA A 21 -10.57 0.57 6.63
N VAL A 22 -10.39 1.83 6.23
CA VAL A 22 -10.63 2.27 4.85
C VAL A 22 -9.70 1.54 3.88
N TRP A 23 -8.41 1.42 4.20
CA TRP A 23 -7.43 0.75 3.35
C TRP A 23 -7.76 -0.74 3.17
N PHE A 24 -7.87 -1.51 4.25
CA PHE A 24 -8.01 -2.96 4.19
C PHE A 24 -9.44 -3.47 3.97
N ARG A 25 -10.48 -2.69 4.32
CA ARG A 25 -11.88 -3.13 4.19
C ARG A 25 -12.61 -2.54 2.98
N ALA A 26 -12.15 -1.41 2.45
CA ALA A 26 -12.80 -0.77 1.31
C ALA A 26 -11.89 -0.72 0.09
N PHE A 27 -10.69 -0.14 0.25
CA PHE A 27 -9.83 0.21 -0.88
C PHE A 27 -9.19 -1.02 -1.54
N LEU A 28 -8.45 -1.85 -0.78
CA LEU A 28 -7.83 -3.06 -1.32
C LEU A 28 -8.87 -4.06 -1.92
N PRO A 29 -10.00 -4.35 -1.24
CA PRO A 29 -11.08 -5.16 -1.86
C PRO A 29 -11.65 -4.53 -3.13
N GLY A 30 -11.76 -3.20 -3.19
CA GLY A 30 -12.21 -2.47 -4.37
C GLY A 30 -11.26 -2.67 -5.55
N LEU A 31 -9.96 -2.47 -5.34
CA LEU A 31 -8.93 -2.71 -6.37
C LEU A 31 -8.93 -4.16 -6.86
N ALA A 32 -9.01 -5.13 -5.94
CA ALA A 32 -9.05 -6.54 -6.29
C ALA A 32 -10.28 -6.91 -7.13
N ARG A 33 -11.49 -6.43 -6.74
CA ARG A 33 -12.72 -6.66 -7.50
C ARG A 33 -12.71 -6.01 -8.88
N LEU A 34 -12.04 -4.87 -9.03
CA LEU A 34 -11.86 -4.19 -10.31
C LEU A 34 -10.74 -4.82 -11.17
N GLY A 35 -10.05 -5.85 -10.68
CA GLY A 35 -8.92 -6.49 -11.38
C GLY A 35 -7.72 -5.55 -11.58
N LEU A 36 -7.60 -4.54 -10.72
CA LEU A 36 -6.52 -3.56 -10.71
C LEU A 36 -5.33 -4.06 -9.89
N VAL A 37 -4.23 -3.33 -9.94
CA VAL A 37 -3.01 -3.67 -9.20
C VAL A 37 -3.25 -3.41 -7.71
N VAL A 38 -3.09 -4.45 -6.89
CA VAL A 38 -3.23 -4.38 -5.44
C VAL A 38 -1.83 -4.15 -4.86
N PRO A 39 -1.53 -2.98 -4.27
CA PRO A 39 -0.30 -2.81 -3.50
C PRO A 39 -0.40 -3.71 -2.28
N LEU A 40 0.57 -4.62 -2.11
CA LEU A 40 0.58 -5.49 -0.95
C LEU A 40 0.93 -4.65 0.26
N GLY A 41 0.14 -4.79 1.33
CA GLY A 41 0.18 -3.92 2.50
C GLY A 41 0.67 -4.66 3.75
N GLY A 42 1.95 -5.01 3.77
CA GLY A 42 2.65 -5.50 4.94
C GLY A 42 2.31 -6.93 5.34
N THR A 43 1.86 -7.12 6.57
CA THR A 43 1.78 -8.45 7.18
C THR A 43 0.66 -9.31 6.57
N THR A 44 0.77 -10.65 6.73
CA THR A 44 -0.25 -11.62 6.26
C THR A 44 -0.33 -11.76 4.73
N LEU A 45 0.83 -11.89 4.08
CA LEU A 45 0.93 -12.18 2.65
C LEU A 45 1.32 -13.64 2.43
N PHE A 46 0.66 -14.29 1.48
CA PHE A 46 0.93 -15.68 1.09
C PHE A 46 1.26 -15.71 -0.38
N PHE A 47 2.40 -16.33 -0.72
CA PHE A 47 2.90 -16.42 -2.08
C PHE A 47 3.22 -17.87 -2.41
N ARG A 48 3.09 -18.20 -3.71
CA ARG A 48 3.73 -19.40 -4.22
C ARG A 48 5.24 -19.14 -4.30
N ARG A 49 6.02 -20.08 -3.77
CA ARG A 49 7.47 -19.93 -3.64
C ARG A 49 8.17 -19.80 -5.00
N ASP A 50 7.80 -20.66 -5.95
CA ASP A 50 8.29 -20.67 -7.33
C ASP A 50 8.09 -19.31 -8.01
N VAL A 51 6.90 -18.72 -7.85
CA VAL A 51 6.58 -17.37 -8.38
C VAL A 51 7.45 -16.29 -7.74
N LEU A 52 7.68 -16.37 -6.42
CA LEU A 52 8.51 -15.40 -5.72
C LEU A 52 9.98 -15.47 -6.18
N GLU A 53 10.51 -16.68 -6.35
CA GLU A 53 11.88 -16.90 -6.85
C GLU A 53 12.02 -16.41 -8.30
N GLU A 54 11.04 -16.67 -9.17
CA GLU A 54 11.02 -16.20 -10.56
C GLU A 54 11.00 -14.66 -10.67
N LEU A 55 10.38 -13.99 -9.70
CA LEU A 55 10.28 -12.54 -9.64
C LEU A 55 11.52 -11.87 -9.03
N GLY A 56 12.50 -12.62 -8.56
CA GLY A 56 13.70 -12.09 -7.91
C GLY A 56 13.49 -11.75 -6.42
N ALA A 57 12.50 -12.37 -5.77
CA ALA A 57 12.20 -12.22 -4.34
C ALA A 57 11.96 -10.75 -3.90
N TRP A 58 12.33 -10.42 -2.66
CA TRP A 58 12.14 -9.10 -2.06
C TRP A 58 13.27 -8.14 -2.45
N ASP A 59 12.93 -6.88 -2.70
CA ASP A 59 13.94 -5.83 -2.90
C ASP A 59 14.40 -5.28 -1.54
N ALA A 60 15.63 -5.62 -1.14
CA ALA A 60 16.21 -5.19 0.12
C ALA A 60 16.49 -3.67 0.20
N TRP A 61 16.46 -2.96 -0.92
CA TRP A 61 16.73 -1.52 -0.97
C TRP A 61 15.45 -0.68 -0.91
N ASN A 62 14.28 -1.31 -1.09
CA ASN A 62 13.00 -0.66 -1.00
C ASN A 62 12.42 -0.80 0.41
N VAL A 63 11.95 0.31 0.98
CA VAL A 63 11.34 0.35 2.32
C VAL A 63 9.87 -0.13 2.29
N THR A 64 9.31 -0.27 1.10
CA THR A 64 8.00 -0.90 0.83
C THR A 64 8.19 -1.99 -0.22
N GLU A 65 8.98 -3.00 0.13
CA GLU A 65 9.30 -4.16 -0.69
C GLU A 65 8.04 -4.95 -1.13
N ASP A 66 6.99 -4.86 -0.33
CA ASP A 66 5.65 -5.44 -0.54
C ASP A 66 4.88 -4.75 -1.68
N ALA A 67 4.84 -3.42 -1.67
CA ALA A 67 4.18 -2.65 -2.72
C ALA A 67 4.86 -2.88 -4.08
N ASP A 68 6.20 -2.93 -4.09
CA ASP A 68 6.99 -3.26 -5.28
C ASP A 68 6.72 -4.68 -5.80
N LEU A 69 6.75 -5.67 -4.90
CA LEU A 69 6.43 -7.06 -5.25
C LEU A 69 5.01 -7.18 -5.82
N GLY A 70 4.04 -6.46 -5.27
CA GLY A 70 2.67 -6.38 -5.79
C GLY A 70 2.60 -5.88 -7.23
N LEU A 71 3.37 -4.83 -7.57
CA LEU A 71 3.48 -4.35 -8.94
C LEU A 71 4.15 -5.39 -9.85
N ARG A 72 5.26 -6.02 -9.42
CA ARG A 72 5.95 -7.05 -10.21
C ARG A 72 5.07 -8.26 -10.49
N LEU A 73 4.31 -8.74 -9.51
CA LEU A 73 3.32 -9.80 -9.69
C LEU A 73 2.29 -9.42 -10.75
N ALA A 74 1.71 -8.22 -10.63
CA ALA A 74 0.72 -7.75 -11.59
C ALA A 74 1.29 -7.61 -13.01
N ARG A 75 2.58 -7.27 -13.16
CA ARG A 75 3.25 -7.13 -14.47
C ARG A 75 3.43 -8.48 -15.16
N ARG A 76 3.60 -9.56 -14.39
CA ARG A 76 3.63 -10.93 -14.91
C ARG A 76 2.24 -11.55 -15.07
N GLY A 77 1.18 -10.76 -14.90
CA GLY A 77 -0.20 -11.22 -15.08
C GLY A 77 -0.80 -11.95 -13.88
N TYR A 78 -0.07 -12.08 -12.78
CA TYR A 78 -0.62 -12.65 -11.55
C TYR A 78 -1.70 -11.74 -10.95
N ARG A 79 -2.65 -12.37 -10.25
CA ARG A 79 -3.73 -11.68 -9.54
C ARG A 79 -3.56 -11.86 -8.04
N THR A 80 -3.79 -10.78 -7.31
CA THR A 80 -3.82 -10.80 -5.85
C THR A 80 -5.26 -10.91 -5.39
N GLU A 81 -5.54 -11.88 -4.53
CA GLU A 81 -6.85 -12.05 -3.90
C GLU A 81 -6.75 -11.77 -2.40
N LEU A 82 -7.84 -11.25 -1.82
CA LEU A 82 -7.92 -11.00 -0.39
C LEU A 82 -8.64 -12.17 0.28
N ILE A 83 -7.97 -12.79 1.25
CA ILE A 83 -8.56 -13.81 2.10
C ILE A 83 -9.35 -13.12 3.23
N PRO A 84 -10.60 -13.53 3.53
CA PRO A 84 -11.42 -12.96 4.59
C PRO A 84 -10.97 -13.43 5.98
N THR A 85 -9.71 -13.16 6.32
CA THR A 85 -9.12 -13.41 7.65
C THR A 85 -8.88 -12.10 8.39
N VAL A 86 -8.82 -12.14 9.72
CA VAL A 86 -8.54 -10.96 10.56
C VAL A 86 -7.16 -11.06 11.16
N THR A 87 -6.34 -10.03 10.97
CA THR A 87 -5.02 -9.90 11.61
C THR A 87 -5.08 -8.74 12.58
N CYS A 88 -4.53 -8.89 13.78
CA CYS A 88 -4.51 -7.81 14.77
C CYS A 88 -3.17 -7.09 14.75
N GLU A 89 -3.18 -5.78 14.57
CA GLU A 89 -1.98 -4.92 14.62
C GLU A 89 -2.14 -3.86 15.72
N GLU A 90 -1.03 -3.52 16.38
CA GLU A 90 -1.03 -2.47 17.41
C GLU A 90 -0.83 -1.09 16.78
N ALA A 91 -1.63 -0.10 17.20
CA ALA A 91 -1.49 1.26 16.72
C ALA A 91 -0.27 1.96 17.31
N ASN A 92 0.44 2.69 16.46
CA ASN A 92 1.46 3.61 16.94
C ASN A 92 0.80 4.85 17.57
N CYS A 93 0.69 4.85 18.89
CA CYS A 93 -0.04 5.87 19.65
C CYS A 93 0.79 7.14 19.94
N ARG A 94 2.05 7.23 19.49
CA ARG A 94 2.94 8.37 19.76
C ARG A 94 3.17 9.22 18.49
N PRO A 95 3.07 10.57 18.57
CA PRO A 95 3.15 11.43 17.39
C PRO A 95 4.45 11.28 16.56
N VAL A 96 5.61 11.28 17.22
CA VAL A 96 6.90 11.22 16.51
C VAL A 96 7.13 9.87 15.81
N PRO A 97 6.95 8.70 16.48
CA PRO A 97 6.99 7.41 15.80
C PRO A 97 5.95 7.26 14.68
N TRP A 98 4.76 7.85 14.85
CA TRP A 98 3.68 7.82 13.86
C TRP A 98 4.03 8.60 12.58
N VAL A 99 4.66 9.77 12.71
CA VAL A 99 5.22 10.52 11.56
C VAL A 99 6.34 9.72 10.90
N LYS A 100 7.30 9.20 11.67
CA LYS A 100 8.41 8.38 11.13
C LYS A 100 7.93 7.16 10.36
N GLN A 101 6.86 6.50 10.81
CA GLN A 101 6.25 5.37 10.10
C GLN A 101 5.70 5.79 8.73
N ARG A 102 4.93 6.88 8.66
CA ARG A 102 4.38 7.39 7.40
C ARG A 102 5.44 7.92 6.43
N SER A 103 6.49 8.58 6.94
CA SER A 103 7.61 9.02 6.10
C SER A 103 8.30 7.84 5.42
N ARG A 104 8.41 6.69 6.11
CA ARG A 104 8.96 5.46 5.50
C ARG A 104 8.06 4.92 4.39
N TRP A 105 6.74 4.89 4.60
CA TRP A 105 5.79 4.46 3.57
C TRP A 105 5.84 5.35 2.34
N LEU A 106 5.83 6.68 2.54
CA LEU A 106 5.94 7.64 1.44
C LEU A 106 7.24 7.44 0.65
N LYS A 107 8.37 7.27 1.34
CA LYS A 107 9.66 7.01 0.71
C LYS A 107 9.61 5.72 -0.13
N GLY A 108 9.05 4.63 0.40
CA GLY A 108 8.96 3.38 -0.33
C GLY A 108 8.05 3.47 -1.56
N PHE A 109 6.87 4.11 -1.43
CA PHE A 109 5.99 4.36 -2.58
C PHE A 109 6.68 5.22 -3.65
N ALA A 110 7.46 6.23 -3.24
CA ALA A 110 8.23 7.06 -4.18
C ALA A 110 9.31 6.28 -4.93
N ILE A 111 10.05 5.42 -4.22
CA ILE A 111 11.07 4.55 -4.82
C ILE A 111 10.40 3.57 -5.80
N THR A 112 9.33 2.90 -5.36
CA THR A 112 8.55 1.97 -6.18
C THR A 112 8.05 2.64 -7.46
N TRP A 113 7.45 3.83 -7.34
CA TRP A 113 7.02 4.61 -8.50
C TRP A 113 8.18 4.94 -9.42
N ALA A 114 9.29 5.48 -8.89
CA ALA A 114 10.44 5.89 -9.68
C ALA A 114 11.07 4.73 -10.46
N VAL A 115 11.22 3.56 -9.82
CA VAL A 115 11.77 2.35 -10.45
C VAL A 115 10.88 1.88 -11.60
N HIS A 116 9.56 1.83 -11.38
CA HIS A 116 8.61 1.38 -12.40
C HIS A 116 8.38 2.42 -13.52
N MET A 117 8.57 3.71 -13.23
CA MET A 117 8.48 4.80 -14.22
C MET A 117 9.75 5.03 -15.03
N ARG A 118 10.86 4.32 -14.77
CA ARG A 118 12.06 4.39 -15.63
C ARG A 118 11.77 4.02 -17.08
N ARG A 119 10.79 3.15 -17.32
CA ARG A 119 10.34 2.73 -18.66
C ARG A 119 8.82 2.69 -18.72
N PRO A 120 8.14 3.86 -18.77
CA PRO A 120 6.69 3.93 -18.62
C PRO A 120 5.96 3.23 -19.78
N GLY A 121 6.51 3.23 -20.99
CA GLY A 121 5.97 2.50 -22.13
C GLY A 121 6.02 0.97 -21.97
N ALA A 122 7.00 0.43 -21.24
CA ALA A 122 7.01 -1.00 -20.91
C ALA A 122 5.91 -1.30 -19.88
N LEU A 123 5.78 -0.46 -18.85
CA LEU A 123 4.74 -0.61 -17.84
C LEU A 123 3.33 -0.54 -18.44
N LEU A 124 3.09 0.39 -19.37
CA LEU A 124 1.83 0.51 -20.08
C LEU A 124 1.51 -0.72 -20.92
N ARG A 125 2.51 -1.34 -21.55
CA ARG A 125 2.32 -2.60 -22.30
C ARG A 125 2.00 -3.77 -21.38
N ASP A 126 2.70 -3.89 -20.25
CA ASP A 126 2.50 -4.99 -19.30
C ASP A 126 1.13 -4.91 -18.61
N PHE A 127 0.67 -3.70 -18.27
CA PHE A 127 -0.55 -3.47 -17.51
C PHE A 127 -1.79 -3.17 -18.36
N GLY A 128 -1.59 -2.62 -19.57
CA GLY A 128 -2.64 -1.92 -20.28
C GLY A 128 -3.02 -0.58 -19.62
N LEU A 129 -3.79 0.23 -20.33
CA LEU A 129 -4.12 1.60 -19.92
C LEU A 129 -4.85 1.67 -18.57
N ARG A 130 -5.80 0.76 -18.31
CA ARG A 130 -6.62 0.77 -17.09
C ARG A 130 -5.79 0.59 -15.83
N ARG A 131 -4.95 -0.45 -15.78
CA ARG A 131 -4.08 -0.74 -14.63
C ARG A 131 -2.96 0.28 -14.51
N PHE A 132 -2.44 0.78 -15.63
CA PHE A 132 -1.46 1.87 -15.62
C PHE A 132 -2.03 3.13 -14.95
N ILE A 133 -3.21 3.60 -15.36
CA ILE A 133 -3.88 4.75 -14.74
C ILE A 133 -4.16 4.48 -13.25
N ALA A 134 -4.62 3.27 -12.90
CA ALA A 134 -4.85 2.91 -11.51
C ALA A 134 -3.57 3.01 -10.65
N VAL A 135 -2.42 2.57 -11.16
CA VAL A 135 -1.13 2.70 -10.47
C VAL A 135 -0.73 4.17 -10.32
N GLN A 136 -0.91 5.00 -11.35
CA GLN A 136 -0.66 6.44 -11.24
C GLN A 136 -1.56 7.10 -10.21
N ALA A 137 -2.86 6.79 -10.25
CA ALA A 137 -3.86 7.34 -9.33
C ALA A 137 -3.57 6.90 -7.89
N LEU A 138 -3.23 5.63 -7.67
CA LEU A 138 -2.84 5.09 -6.37
C LEU A 138 -1.64 5.85 -5.79
N LEU A 139 -0.57 5.98 -6.59
CA LEU A 139 0.67 6.59 -6.12
C LEU A 139 0.47 8.09 -5.91
N LEU A 140 -0.22 8.79 -6.82
CA LEU A 140 -0.57 10.19 -6.67
C LEU A 140 -1.46 10.42 -5.43
N ALA A 141 -2.48 9.60 -5.22
CA ALA A 141 -3.34 9.68 -4.04
C ALA A 141 -2.54 9.49 -2.75
N SER A 142 -1.60 8.53 -2.71
CA SER A 142 -0.69 8.37 -1.58
C SER A 142 0.11 9.66 -1.33
N PHE A 143 0.74 10.25 -2.36
CA PHE A 143 1.46 11.53 -2.20
C PHE A 143 0.56 12.67 -1.73
N SER A 144 -0.62 12.84 -2.34
CA SER A 144 -1.59 13.87 -1.98
C SER A 144 -2.07 13.72 -0.55
N GLN A 145 -2.29 12.49 -0.07
CA GLN A 145 -2.68 12.24 1.31
C GLN A 145 -1.66 12.81 2.30
N TYR A 146 -0.35 12.62 2.05
CA TYR A 146 0.68 13.15 2.94
C TYR A 146 0.87 14.67 2.81
N LEU A 147 0.69 15.22 1.62
CA LEU A 147 0.75 16.67 1.41
C LEU A 147 -0.42 17.39 2.10
N LEU A 148 -1.61 16.80 2.05
CA LEU A 148 -2.83 17.34 2.66
C LEU A 148 -2.97 16.97 4.13
N ALA A 149 -2.20 16.01 4.65
CA ALA A 149 -2.29 15.57 6.04
C ALA A 149 -2.16 16.72 7.05
N PRO A 150 -1.21 17.68 6.94
CA PRO A 150 -1.13 18.82 7.86
C PRO A 150 -2.40 19.70 7.82
N ILE A 151 -2.99 19.89 6.64
CA ILE A 151 -4.22 20.68 6.45
C ILE A 151 -5.40 19.95 7.06
N LEU A 152 -5.57 18.65 6.75
CA LEU A 152 -6.63 17.82 7.30
C LEU A 152 -6.56 17.73 8.82
N TRP A 153 -5.35 17.70 9.40
CA TRP A 153 -5.16 17.74 10.86
C TRP A 153 -5.52 19.11 11.43
N SER A 154 -5.23 20.21 10.73
CA SER A 154 -5.58 21.56 11.18
C SER A 154 -7.09 21.85 11.12
N CYS A 155 -7.84 21.19 10.25
CA CYS A 155 -9.30 21.31 10.15
C CYS A 155 -10.07 20.38 11.11
N TRP A 156 -9.37 19.54 11.88
CA TRP A 156 -9.94 18.56 12.81
C TRP A 156 -9.61 18.87 14.29
N LEU A 157 -9.16 20.10 14.56
CA LEU A 157 -9.12 20.77 15.87
C LEU A 157 -10.36 21.65 16.02
#